data_AF-A0A9D5LGW5-F1
#
_entry.id   AF-A0A9D5LGW5-F1
#
_cell.length_a   1.000
_cell.length_b   1.000
_cell.length_c   1.000
_cell.angle_alpha   90.00
_cell.angle_beta   90.00
_cell.angle_gamma   90.00
#
_symmetry.space_group_name_H-M   'P 1'
#
loop_
_entity.id
_entity.type
_entity.pdbx_description
1 polymer ?
#
loop_
_entity_poly.entity_id
_entity_poly.type
_entity_poly.pdbx_seq_one_letter_code
_entity_poly.pdbx_strand_id
1 'polypeptide(L)'
;MERDATLFSDFLNTLGVKHTPGYSDRRFKDMPFKTLFGLSKLLEEYGIPNEALRLDSPDEITAIATPFIAHTAGGFVIVTELDPEASNVGYLTQGTPETMPLDDFKRAWDGVVLLAYPDEKSVETDYAEHRRNLFFTTAKTWVLAAGTIALFLYLFISNGLYRSWSTIGIAAVDIFGLWLTYMLVQKSAKIKNTAADRVCGVLQAGGCDSVLEMKASKFFGLFGWSEVGFAYFSVSLLTLLMFPQWIGYLALCNACCLPFTFWSIWYQKFRAKVWCTLCVSVQASLWLLFFCYLGGGWFRDIFPLRIEFFVLGLTYLTVLLGLNRLLPLIDKSEEDTGSSDADSANRL
;
A
#
# COMPACT_ATOMS: atom_id res chain seq x y z
N MET A 1 3.39 -6.99 2.51
CA MET A 1 2.22 -7.59 1.87
C MET A 1 1.30 -8.01 3.01
N GLU A 2 0.52 -7.08 3.54
CA GLU A 2 -0.54 -7.41 4.51
C GLU A 2 -1.54 -8.31 3.77
N ARG A 3 -1.88 -9.46 4.35
CA ARG A 3 -2.84 -10.40 3.75
C ARG A 3 -4.23 -9.80 3.91
N ASP A 4 -4.78 -9.26 2.83
CA ASP A 4 -6.23 -9.05 2.65
C ASP A 4 -6.93 -10.40 2.37
N ALA A 5 -6.54 -11.47 3.06
CA ALA A 5 -7.12 -12.78 2.86
C ALA A 5 -8.55 -12.77 3.39
N THR A 6 -9.50 -13.14 2.54
CA THR A 6 -10.91 -13.25 2.91
C THR A 6 -11.19 -14.60 3.58
N LEU A 7 -12.29 -14.68 4.33
CA LEU A 7 -12.81 -15.92 4.90
C LEU A 7 -12.85 -17.05 3.86
N PHE A 8 -13.25 -16.74 2.62
CA PHE A 8 -13.36 -17.74 1.57
C PHE A 8 -12.00 -18.26 1.12
N SER A 9 -11.02 -17.39 0.87
CA SER A 9 -9.66 -17.82 0.51
C SER A 9 -9.01 -18.61 1.64
N ASP A 10 -9.22 -18.22 2.89
CA ASP A 10 -8.76 -18.99 4.05
C ASP A 10 -9.42 -20.37 4.11
N PHE A 11 -10.72 -20.46 3.86
CA PHE A 11 -11.43 -21.74 3.83
C PHE A 11 -10.95 -22.64 2.70
N LEU A 12 -10.75 -22.12 1.49
CA LEU A 12 -10.17 -22.86 0.37
C LEU A 12 -8.74 -23.35 0.66
N ASN A 13 -7.94 -22.56 1.38
CA ASN A 13 -6.61 -22.99 1.84
C ASN A 13 -6.70 -24.16 2.81
N THR A 14 -7.61 -24.10 3.79
CA THR A 14 -7.80 -25.20 4.75
C THR A 14 -8.35 -26.46 4.08
N LEU A 15 -9.21 -26.32 3.06
CA LEU A 15 -9.71 -27.42 2.24
C LEU A 15 -8.67 -27.98 1.26
N GLY A 16 -7.52 -27.33 1.08
CA GLY A 16 -6.49 -27.74 0.12
C GLY A 16 -6.87 -27.51 -1.35
N VAL A 17 -7.87 -26.67 -1.61
CA VAL A 17 -8.36 -26.39 -2.97
C VAL A 17 -7.46 -25.37 -3.66
N LYS A 18 -7.03 -25.70 -4.88
CA LYS A 18 -6.17 -24.82 -5.69
C LYS A 18 -6.95 -23.58 -6.12
N HIS A 19 -6.43 -22.42 -5.72
CA HIS A 19 -6.98 -21.13 -6.09
C HIS A 19 -5.90 -20.04 -6.12
N THR A 20 -6.29 -18.87 -6.62
CA THR A 20 -5.50 -17.67 -6.77
C THR A 20 -6.08 -16.64 -5.79
N PRO A 21 -5.34 -16.23 -4.74
CA PRO A 21 -5.91 -15.43 -3.65
C PRO A 21 -6.65 -14.17 -4.15
N GLY A 22 -6.04 -13.42 -5.07
CA GLY A 22 -6.66 -12.21 -5.60
C GLY A 22 -7.98 -12.43 -6.35
N TYR A 23 -8.16 -13.58 -7.01
CA TYR A 23 -9.43 -13.91 -7.67
C TYR A 23 -10.49 -14.33 -6.65
N SER A 24 -10.14 -15.26 -5.75
CA SER A 24 -11.05 -15.75 -4.70
C SER A 24 -11.49 -14.64 -3.74
N ASP A 25 -10.57 -13.77 -3.33
CA ASP A 25 -10.87 -12.61 -2.48
C ASP A 25 -11.80 -11.63 -3.18
N ARG A 26 -11.57 -11.38 -4.48
CA ARG A 26 -12.46 -10.52 -5.28
C ARG A 26 -13.84 -11.15 -5.42
N ARG A 27 -13.94 -12.43 -5.78
CA ARG A 27 -15.23 -13.12 -5.88
C ARG A 27 -16.02 -13.11 -4.58
N PHE A 28 -15.34 -13.26 -3.44
CA PHE A 28 -15.96 -13.14 -2.11
C PHE A 28 -16.46 -11.71 -1.81
N LYS A 29 -15.68 -10.69 -2.17
CA LYS A 29 -16.07 -9.28 -1.99
C LYS A 29 -17.25 -8.89 -2.89
N ASP A 30 -17.25 -9.37 -4.14
CA ASP A 30 -18.25 -9.11 -5.18
C ASP A 30 -19.54 -9.94 -4.99
N MET A 31 -19.64 -10.77 -3.94
CA MET A 31 -20.86 -11.54 -3.68
C MET A 31 -22.03 -10.61 -3.36
N PRO A 32 -23.21 -10.79 -3.99
CA PRO A 32 -24.40 -9.98 -3.69
C PRO A 32 -24.83 -10.06 -2.23
N PHE A 33 -24.62 -11.21 -1.58
CA PHE A 33 -24.98 -11.45 -0.19
C PHE A 33 -23.86 -12.20 0.53
N LYS A 34 -23.34 -11.62 1.62
CA LYS A 34 -22.35 -12.26 2.50
C LYS A 34 -23.05 -13.17 3.52
N THR A 35 -23.73 -14.19 3.01
CA THR A 35 -24.50 -15.17 3.80
C THR A 35 -23.98 -16.58 3.53
N LEU A 36 -24.42 -17.57 4.32
CA LEU A 36 -24.12 -18.99 4.06
C LEU A 36 -24.60 -19.43 2.67
N PHE A 37 -25.71 -18.89 2.19
CA PHE A 37 -26.20 -19.15 0.85
C PHE A 37 -25.28 -18.54 -0.23
N GLY A 38 -24.74 -17.34 -0.01
CA GLY A 38 -23.74 -16.77 -0.92
C GLY A 38 -22.47 -17.63 -0.96
N LEU A 39 -22.01 -18.06 0.21
CA LEU A 39 -20.86 -18.96 0.34
C LEU A 39 -21.10 -20.33 -0.31
N SER A 40 -22.28 -20.92 -0.15
CA SER A 40 -22.62 -22.20 -0.80
C SER A 40 -22.59 -22.09 -2.31
N LYS A 41 -23.14 -21.00 -2.88
CA LYS A 41 -23.07 -20.72 -4.32
C LYS A 41 -21.65 -20.47 -4.80
N LEU A 42 -20.83 -19.78 -4.02
CA LEU A 42 -19.43 -19.56 -4.37
C LEU A 42 -18.61 -20.86 -4.32
N LEU A 43 -18.88 -21.76 -3.38
CA LEU A 43 -18.29 -23.11 -3.35
C LEU A 43 -18.73 -23.95 -4.57
N GLU A 44 -20.00 -23.86 -4.97
CA GLU A 44 -20.51 -24.52 -6.18
C GLU A 44 -19.77 -24.01 -7.45
N GLU A 45 -19.45 -22.72 -7.55
CA GLU A 45 -18.65 -22.17 -8.67
C GLU A 45 -17.27 -22.84 -8.79
N TYR A 46 -16.67 -23.25 -7.67
CA TYR A 46 -15.37 -23.95 -7.62
C TYR A 46 -15.51 -25.46 -7.78
N GLY A 47 -16.73 -25.95 -8.05
CA GLY A 47 -17.03 -27.37 -8.14
C GLY A 47 -16.88 -28.10 -6.81
N ILE A 48 -17.17 -27.41 -5.69
CA ILE A 48 -17.14 -27.98 -4.34
C ILE A 48 -18.58 -28.25 -3.88
N PRO A 49 -19.03 -29.52 -3.89
CA PRO A 49 -20.27 -29.91 -3.24
C PRO A 49 -20.27 -29.47 -1.77
N ASN A 50 -21.38 -28.92 -1.32
CA ASN A 50 -21.49 -28.39 0.03
C ASN A 50 -22.92 -28.58 0.56
N GLU A 51 -23.04 -28.62 1.89
CA GLU A 51 -24.31 -28.82 2.57
C GLU A 51 -24.35 -27.94 3.82
N ALA A 52 -25.46 -27.21 4.00
CA ALA A 52 -25.70 -26.43 5.20
C ALA A 52 -26.63 -27.23 6.12
N LEU A 53 -26.17 -27.52 7.34
CA LEU A 53 -26.91 -28.27 8.34
C LEU A 53 -27.22 -27.39 9.54
N ARG A 54 -28.40 -27.60 10.13
CA ARG A 54 -28.75 -27.08 11.45
C ARG A 54 -28.76 -28.25 12.42
N LEU A 55 -27.89 -28.24 13.41
CA LEU A 55 -27.86 -29.26 14.45
C LEU A 55 -28.91 -28.95 15.51
N ASP A 56 -29.66 -29.97 15.90
CA ASP A 56 -30.67 -29.87 16.96
C ASP A 56 -30.03 -29.90 18.35
N SER A 57 -28.89 -30.59 18.48
CA SER A 57 -28.09 -30.65 19.71
C SER A 57 -26.68 -30.08 19.51
N PRO A 58 -26.20 -29.18 20.40
CA PRO A 58 -24.83 -28.68 20.36
C PRO A 58 -23.75 -29.77 20.49
N ASP A 59 -24.10 -30.94 21.01
CA ASP A 59 -23.17 -32.06 21.18
C ASP A 59 -22.86 -32.78 19.86
N GLU A 60 -23.69 -32.63 18.83
CA GLU A 60 -23.48 -33.26 17.53
C GLU A 60 -22.29 -32.66 16.76
N ILE A 61 -21.80 -31.49 17.17
CA ILE A 61 -20.69 -30.80 16.50
C ILE A 61 -19.40 -31.62 16.51
N THR A 62 -19.20 -32.48 17.52
CA THR A 62 -18.00 -33.34 17.62
C THR A 62 -18.04 -34.51 16.64
N ALA A 63 -19.20 -34.81 16.06
CA ALA A 63 -19.34 -35.85 15.03
C ALA A 63 -19.08 -35.32 13.61
N ILE A 64 -18.91 -34.01 13.46
CA ILE A 64 -18.71 -33.36 12.17
C ILE A 64 -17.22 -33.38 11.78
N ALA A 65 -16.94 -33.80 10.55
CA ALA A 65 -15.59 -33.75 10.00
C ALA A 65 -15.13 -32.30 9.77
N THR A 66 -13.93 -31.96 10.25
CA THR A 66 -13.29 -30.68 9.95
C THR A 66 -12.57 -30.73 8.58
N PRO A 67 -12.40 -29.58 7.90
CA PRO A 67 -12.82 -28.23 8.29
C PRO A 67 -14.24 -27.88 7.83
N PHE A 68 -14.93 -27.01 8.59
CA PHE A 68 -16.26 -26.50 8.24
C PHE A 68 -16.43 -25.04 8.67
N ILE A 69 -17.44 -24.35 8.10
CA ILE A 69 -17.78 -22.98 8.50
C ILE A 69 -18.91 -23.04 9.53
N ALA A 70 -18.76 -22.31 10.63
CA ALA A 70 -19.78 -22.14 11.66
C ALA A 70 -20.22 -20.67 11.75
N HIS A 71 -21.49 -20.42 12.05
CA HIS A 71 -22.02 -19.08 12.24
C HIS A 71 -22.15 -18.72 13.72
N THR A 72 -21.41 -17.71 14.18
CA THR A 72 -21.44 -17.23 15.56
C THR A 72 -22.10 -15.85 15.63
N ALA A 73 -22.41 -15.38 16.83
CA ALA A 73 -22.90 -14.00 17.02
C ALA A 73 -21.92 -12.92 16.49
N GLY A 74 -20.63 -13.24 16.38
CA GLY A 74 -19.59 -12.37 15.82
C GLY A 74 -19.38 -12.51 14.30
N GLY A 75 -20.11 -13.39 13.63
CA GLY A 75 -19.97 -13.70 12.20
C GLY A 75 -19.50 -15.13 11.94
N PHE A 76 -19.00 -15.38 10.72
CA PHE A 76 -18.54 -16.70 10.29
C PHE A 76 -17.12 -17.00 10.76
N VAL A 77 -16.90 -18.22 11.24
CA VAL A 77 -15.59 -18.75 11.63
C VAL A 77 -15.34 -20.08 10.94
N ILE A 78 -14.08 -20.40 10.66
CA ILE A 78 -13.69 -21.70 10.08
C ILE A 78 -13.20 -22.58 11.22
N VAL A 79 -13.90 -23.67 11.50
CA VAL A 79 -13.44 -24.65 12.48
C VAL A 79 -12.46 -25.58 11.79
N THR A 80 -11.22 -25.61 12.28
CA THR A 80 -10.11 -26.37 11.67
C THR A 80 -9.81 -27.65 12.42
N GLU A 81 -9.94 -27.61 13.75
CA GLU A 81 -9.61 -28.72 14.63
C GLU A 81 -10.70 -28.89 15.69
N LEU A 82 -11.24 -30.11 15.76
CA LEU A 82 -12.13 -30.58 16.80
C LEU A 82 -11.54 -31.89 17.30
N ASP A 83 -10.96 -31.86 18.49
CA ASP A 83 -10.44 -33.06 19.14
C ASP A 83 -11.48 -33.55 20.15
N PRO A 84 -12.04 -34.76 19.99
CA PRO A 84 -12.99 -35.35 20.94
C PRO A 84 -12.40 -35.55 22.36
N GLU A 85 -11.07 -35.64 22.47
CA GLU A 85 -10.34 -35.81 23.74
C GLU A 85 -9.85 -34.46 24.30
N ALA A 86 -9.67 -33.43 23.47
CA ALA A 86 -9.27 -32.10 23.93
C ALA A 86 -10.49 -31.25 24.29
N SER A 87 -10.40 -30.56 25.42
CA SER A 87 -11.44 -29.60 25.83
C SER A 87 -11.52 -28.34 24.96
N ASN A 88 -10.75 -28.24 23.87
CA ASN A 88 -10.58 -27.03 23.06
C ASN A 88 -10.90 -27.26 21.58
N VAL A 89 -11.48 -26.24 20.95
CA VAL A 89 -11.77 -26.14 19.51
C VAL A 89 -10.77 -25.17 18.88
N GLY A 90 -10.11 -25.61 17.81
CA GLY A 90 -9.29 -24.76 16.95
C GLY A 90 -10.12 -24.16 15.84
N TYR A 91 -10.12 -22.83 15.72
CA TYR A 91 -10.84 -22.11 14.68
C TYR A 91 -10.01 -20.95 14.13
N LEU A 92 -10.35 -20.52 12.93
CA LEU A 92 -9.69 -19.42 12.25
C LEU A 92 -10.65 -18.23 12.15
N THR A 93 -10.19 -17.09 12.66
CA THR A 93 -10.91 -15.80 12.59
C THR A 93 -10.03 -14.81 11.83
N GLN A 94 -10.50 -14.36 10.67
CA GLN A 94 -9.79 -13.36 9.84
C GLN A 94 -8.31 -13.73 9.61
N GLY A 95 -8.03 -14.97 9.20
CA GLY A 95 -6.65 -15.43 8.97
C GLY A 95 -5.84 -15.75 10.23
N THR A 96 -6.37 -15.50 11.43
CA THR A 96 -5.67 -15.76 12.69
C THR A 96 -6.18 -17.07 13.31
N PRO A 97 -5.31 -18.06 13.55
CA PRO A 97 -5.68 -19.26 14.28
C PRO A 97 -5.89 -18.93 15.76
N GLU A 98 -7.03 -19.33 16.29
CA GLU A 98 -7.45 -19.15 17.67
C GLU A 98 -7.94 -20.49 18.23
N THR A 99 -7.97 -20.57 19.56
CA THR A 99 -8.44 -21.75 20.28
C THR A 99 -9.34 -21.32 21.42
N MET A 100 -10.47 -22.00 21.61
CA MET A 100 -11.35 -21.77 22.75
C MET A 100 -11.91 -23.08 23.32
N PRO A 101 -12.37 -23.11 24.58
CA PRO A 101 -13.02 -24.28 25.14
C PRO A 101 -14.27 -24.69 24.34
N LEU A 102 -14.49 -26.00 24.19
CA LEU A 102 -15.64 -26.53 23.44
C LEU A 102 -16.98 -26.05 23.99
N ASP A 103 -17.11 -25.97 25.31
CA ASP A 103 -18.34 -25.51 25.97
C ASP A 103 -18.62 -24.02 25.68
N ASP A 104 -17.58 -23.21 25.57
CA ASP A 104 -17.72 -21.79 25.23
C ASP A 104 -18.10 -21.63 23.75
N PHE A 105 -17.51 -22.46 22.87
CA PHE A 105 -17.89 -22.50 21.46
C PHE A 105 -19.36 -22.91 21.27
N LYS A 106 -19.82 -23.96 21.95
CA LYS A 106 -21.21 -24.43 21.94
C LYS A 106 -22.21 -23.36 22.39
N ARG A 107 -21.80 -22.44 23.27
CA ARG A 107 -22.62 -21.29 23.71
C ARG A 107 -22.62 -20.13 22.73
N ALA A 108 -21.54 -19.96 21.97
CA ALA A 108 -21.35 -18.83 21.05
C ALA A 108 -21.92 -19.07 19.64
N TRP A 109 -22.02 -20.35 19.25
CA TRP A 109 -22.50 -20.79 17.94
C TRP A 109 -24.04 -20.95 17.94
N ASP A 110 -24.66 -20.75 16.77
CA ASP A 110 -26.12 -20.69 16.61
C ASP A 110 -26.79 -21.99 16.13
N GLY A 111 -26.01 -23.06 15.99
CA GLY A 111 -26.48 -24.36 15.52
C GLY A 111 -26.37 -24.55 14.00
N VAL A 112 -25.90 -23.57 13.22
CA VAL A 112 -25.76 -23.69 11.75
C VAL A 112 -24.31 -23.88 11.31
N VAL A 113 -24.06 -24.95 10.54
CA VAL A 113 -22.76 -25.26 9.92
C VAL A 113 -22.89 -25.36 8.40
N LEU A 114 -21.80 -25.06 7.70
CA LEU A 114 -21.65 -25.31 6.27
C LEU A 114 -20.46 -26.26 6.05
N LEU A 115 -20.78 -27.44 5.52
CA LEU A 115 -19.84 -28.49 5.18
C LEU A 115 -19.48 -28.39 3.70
N ALA A 116 -18.22 -28.69 3.39
CA ALA A 116 -17.70 -28.69 2.04
C ALA A 116 -16.98 -30.01 1.77
N TYR A 117 -17.23 -30.59 0.59
CA TYR A 117 -16.72 -31.89 0.18
C TYR A 117 -15.90 -31.75 -1.10
N PRO A 118 -14.69 -31.17 -1.04
CA PRO A 118 -13.86 -31.00 -2.22
C PRO A 118 -13.43 -32.35 -2.80
N ASP A 119 -13.40 -32.45 -4.13
CA ASP A 119 -12.85 -33.60 -4.86
C ASP A 119 -11.62 -33.19 -5.68
N GLU A 120 -11.01 -34.13 -6.42
CA GLU A 120 -9.83 -33.85 -7.26
C GLU A 120 -10.09 -32.86 -8.40
N LYS A 121 -11.36 -32.63 -8.75
CA LYS A 121 -11.80 -31.69 -9.78
C LYS A 121 -12.16 -30.33 -9.20
N SER A 122 -12.35 -30.21 -7.89
CA SER A 122 -12.60 -28.94 -7.21
C SER A 122 -11.39 -28.02 -7.38
N VAL A 123 -11.59 -26.96 -8.15
CA VAL A 123 -10.56 -25.98 -8.50
C VAL A 123 -11.24 -24.68 -8.90
N GLU A 124 -10.54 -23.57 -8.72
CA GLU A 124 -10.96 -22.29 -9.29
C GLU A 124 -11.26 -22.39 -10.80
N THR A 125 -12.33 -21.71 -11.23
CA THR A 125 -12.67 -21.54 -12.63
C THR A 125 -11.54 -20.83 -13.38
N ASP A 126 -11.18 -21.33 -14.56
CA ASP A 126 -10.08 -20.78 -15.38
C ASP A 126 -8.74 -20.62 -14.64
N TYR A 127 -8.47 -21.46 -13.64
CA TYR A 127 -7.27 -21.41 -12.79
C TYR A 127 -5.95 -21.28 -13.57
N ALA A 128 -5.81 -21.96 -14.72
CA ALA A 128 -4.61 -21.88 -15.53
C ALA A 128 -4.36 -20.47 -16.10
N GLU A 129 -5.42 -19.78 -16.51
CA GLU A 129 -5.34 -18.41 -17.00
C GLU A 129 -5.07 -17.43 -15.85
N HIS A 130 -5.81 -17.53 -14.74
CA HIS A 130 -5.59 -16.67 -13.58
C HIS A 130 -4.19 -16.84 -12.99
N ARG A 131 -3.67 -18.07 -12.91
CA ARG A 131 -2.31 -18.34 -12.46
C ARG A 131 -1.26 -17.78 -13.41
N ARG A 132 -1.48 -17.87 -14.72
CA ARG A 132 -0.60 -17.29 -15.74
C ARG A 132 -0.59 -15.76 -15.64
N ASN A 133 -1.76 -15.14 -15.47
CA ASN A 133 -1.89 -13.69 -15.30
C ASN A 133 -1.25 -13.21 -14.01
N LEU A 134 -1.41 -13.95 -12.90
CA LEU A 134 -0.72 -13.67 -11.65
C LEU A 134 0.80 -13.74 -11.86
N PHE A 135 1.30 -14.81 -12.48
CA PHE A 135 2.72 -14.97 -12.76
C PHE A 135 3.27 -13.81 -13.60
N PHE A 136 2.61 -13.46 -14.71
CA PHE A 136 3.04 -12.35 -15.56
C PHE A 136 2.99 -11.00 -14.84
N THR A 137 1.97 -10.77 -14.02
CA THR A 137 1.82 -9.51 -13.27
C THR A 137 2.91 -9.40 -12.20
N THR A 138 3.12 -10.45 -11.42
CA THR A 138 4.19 -10.50 -10.41
C THR A 138 5.57 -10.40 -11.06
N ALA A 139 5.82 -11.17 -12.13
CA ALA A 139 7.07 -11.13 -12.87
C ALA A 139 7.33 -9.75 -13.48
N LYS A 140 6.31 -9.10 -14.07
CA LYS A 140 6.42 -7.74 -14.59
C LYS A 140 6.86 -6.76 -13.51
N THR A 141 6.29 -6.81 -12.31
CA THR A 141 6.69 -5.95 -11.19
C THR A 141 8.14 -6.18 -10.79
N TRP A 142 8.57 -7.43 -10.66
CA TRP A 142 9.96 -7.76 -10.32
C TRP A 142 10.95 -7.39 -11.42
N VAL A 143 10.61 -7.62 -12.69
CA VAL A 143 11.43 -7.25 -13.84
C VAL A 143 11.56 -5.73 -13.94
N LEU A 144 10.48 -4.98 -13.72
CA LEU A 144 10.52 -3.51 -13.69
C LEU A 144 11.37 -3.00 -12.53
N ALA A 145 11.24 -3.58 -11.33
CA ALA A 145 12.07 -3.22 -10.19
C ALA A 145 13.55 -3.52 -10.45
N ALA A 146 13.87 -4.72 -10.94
CA ALA A 146 15.24 -5.13 -11.28
C ALA A 146 15.83 -4.25 -12.39
N GLY A 147 15.04 -3.95 -13.44
CA GLY A 147 15.45 -3.06 -14.53
C GLY A 147 15.73 -1.64 -14.05
N THR A 148 14.89 -1.11 -13.15
CA THR A 148 15.09 0.21 -12.56
C THR A 148 16.36 0.27 -11.71
N ILE A 149 16.60 -0.75 -10.88
CA ILE A 149 17.83 -0.85 -10.05
C ILE A 149 19.06 -0.99 -10.94
N ALA A 150 19.00 -1.84 -11.96
CA ALA A 150 20.11 -2.03 -12.90
C ALA A 150 20.44 -0.73 -13.65
N LEU A 151 19.42 -0.01 -14.13
CA LEU A 151 19.59 1.27 -14.81
C LEU A 151 20.17 2.33 -13.87
N PHE A 152 19.68 2.39 -12.62
CA PHE A 152 20.21 3.28 -11.59
C PHE A 152 21.71 2.99 -11.36
N LEU A 153 22.08 1.74 -11.12
CA LEU A 153 23.47 1.34 -10.88
C LEU A 153 24.35 1.63 -12.10
N TYR A 154 23.86 1.34 -13.30
CA TYR A 154 24.56 1.64 -14.55
C TYR A 154 24.86 3.14 -14.66
N LEU A 155 23.83 3.99 -14.55
CA LEU A 155 23.98 5.45 -14.63
C LEU A 155 24.87 6.01 -13.52
N PHE A 156 24.75 5.46 -12.30
CA PHE A 156 25.56 5.89 -11.17
C PHE A 156 27.06 5.60 -11.37
N ILE A 157 27.38 4.41 -11.91
CA ILE A 157 28.75 3.99 -12.19
C ILE A 157 29.30 4.67 -13.45
N SER A 158 28.54 4.71 -14.55
CA SER A 158 28.98 5.26 -15.83
C SER A 158 29.29 6.75 -15.74
N ASN A 159 28.52 7.49 -14.95
CA ASN A 159 28.74 8.92 -14.72
C ASN A 159 29.76 9.21 -13.61
N GLY A 160 30.35 8.18 -13.00
CA GLY A 160 31.41 8.36 -12.01
C GLY A 160 30.94 9.02 -10.71
N LEU A 161 29.64 8.94 -10.37
CA LEU A 161 29.07 9.59 -9.19
C LEU A 161 29.65 9.04 -7.87
N TYR A 162 30.24 7.85 -7.90
CA TYR A 162 30.96 7.24 -6.78
C TYR A 162 32.31 7.94 -6.45
N ARG A 163 32.82 8.82 -7.32
CA ARG A 163 34.16 9.42 -7.17
C ARG A 163 34.19 10.54 -6.13
N SER A 164 33.07 11.20 -5.85
CA SER A 164 32.98 12.28 -4.85
C SER A 164 32.04 11.89 -3.71
N TRP A 165 32.47 12.14 -2.48
CA TRP A 165 31.63 11.91 -1.31
C TRP A 165 30.34 12.76 -1.36
N SER A 166 30.44 13.96 -1.95
CA SER A 166 29.32 14.90 -2.10
C SER A 166 28.24 14.34 -3.02
N THR A 167 28.60 13.75 -4.17
CA THR A 167 27.63 13.17 -5.12
C THR A 167 26.98 11.91 -4.58
N ILE A 168 27.72 11.09 -3.82
CA ILE A 168 27.16 9.97 -3.07
C ILE A 168 26.14 10.48 -2.05
N GLY A 169 26.51 11.52 -1.28
CA GLY A 169 25.63 12.16 -0.32
C GLY A 169 24.36 12.72 -0.96
N ILE A 170 24.49 13.47 -2.06
CA ILE A 170 23.35 14.03 -2.80
C ILE A 170 22.41 12.90 -3.25
N ALA A 171 22.94 11.87 -3.91
CA ALA A 171 22.12 10.75 -4.37
C ALA A 171 21.41 10.02 -3.22
N ALA A 172 22.10 9.77 -2.11
CA ALA A 172 21.52 9.11 -0.95
C ALA A 172 20.39 9.94 -0.31
N VAL A 173 20.59 11.26 -0.19
CA VAL A 173 19.58 12.16 0.37
C VAL A 173 18.42 12.36 -0.60
N ASP A 174 18.66 12.40 -1.91
CA ASP A 174 17.59 12.46 -2.91
C ASP A 174 16.73 11.20 -2.90
N ILE A 175 17.34 10.00 -2.78
CA ILE A 175 16.60 8.73 -2.64
C ILE A 175 15.77 8.74 -1.35
N PHE A 176 16.35 9.17 -0.24
CA PHE A 176 15.66 9.24 1.05
C PHE A 176 14.51 10.28 1.02
N GLY A 177 14.75 11.44 0.43
CA GLY A 177 13.74 12.48 0.24
C GLY A 177 12.61 12.04 -0.69
N LEU A 178 12.94 11.29 -1.75
CA LEU A 178 11.94 10.68 -2.64
C LEU A 178 11.08 9.65 -1.90
N TRP A 179 11.69 8.83 -1.04
CA TRP A 179 10.96 7.89 -0.19
C TRP A 179 10.01 8.60 0.79
N LEU A 180 10.49 9.64 1.48
CA LEU A 180 9.66 10.43 2.40
C LEU A 180 8.48 11.14 1.69
N THR A 181 8.75 11.73 0.53
CA THR A 181 7.72 12.42 -0.26
C THR A 181 6.74 11.44 -0.90
N TYR A 182 7.18 10.23 -1.26
CA TYR A 182 6.29 9.15 -1.68
C TYR A 182 5.31 8.76 -0.56
N MET A 183 5.79 8.61 0.70
CA MET A 183 4.90 8.36 1.84
C MET A 183 3.92 9.51 2.08
N LEU A 184 4.35 10.76 1.92
CA LEU A 184 3.47 11.93 2.00
C LEU A 184 2.39 11.91 0.92
N VAL A 185 2.74 11.53 -0.32
CA VAL A 185 1.79 11.41 -1.43
C VAL A 185 0.76 10.32 -1.14
N GLN A 186 1.20 9.13 -0.68
CA GLN A 186 0.29 8.05 -0.27
C GLN A 186 -0.69 8.50 0.82
N LYS A 187 -0.19 9.22 1.83
CA LYS A 187 -1.00 9.80 2.89
C LYS A 187 -2.01 10.83 2.38
N SER A 188 -1.59 11.71 1.46
CA SER A 188 -2.52 12.68 0.85
C SER A 188 -3.57 12.02 -0.04
N ALA A 189 -3.26 10.85 -0.63
CA ALA A 189 -4.18 10.02 -1.39
C ALA A 189 -5.01 9.06 -0.51
N LYS A 190 -4.94 9.17 0.83
CA LYS A 190 -5.64 8.30 1.79
C LYS A 190 -5.36 6.80 1.64
N ILE A 191 -4.24 6.44 0.99
CA ILE A 191 -3.80 5.05 0.88
C ILE A 191 -3.27 4.62 2.25
N LYS A 192 -3.86 3.56 2.82
CA LYS A 192 -3.44 3.01 4.11
C LYS A 192 -2.02 2.43 3.98
N ASN A 193 -1.11 2.90 4.83
CA ASN A 193 0.26 2.38 4.88
C ASN A 193 0.76 2.39 6.32
N THR A 194 0.86 1.19 6.91
CA THR A 194 1.33 0.94 8.27
C THR A 194 2.72 1.52 8.54
N ALA A 195 3.61 1.55 7.54
CA ALA A 195 4.92 2.18 7.69
C ALA A 195 4.81 3.72 7.76
N ALA A 196 3.94 4.33 6.96
CA ALA A 196 3.71 5.77 6.97
C ALA A 196 3.05 6.21 8.27
N ASP A 197 2.13 5.42 8.81
CA ASP A 197 1.48 5.66 10.11
C ASP A 197 2.50 5.63 11.26
N ARG A 198 3.39 4.64 11.28
CA ARG A 198 4.46 4.54 12.29
C ARG A 198 5.40 5.73 12.24
N VAL A 199 5.88 6.10 11.04
CA VAL A 199 6.79 7.25 10.88
C VAL A 199 6.07 8.55 11.23
N CYS A 200 4.80 8.69 10.86
CA CYS A 200 4.04 9.88 11.16
C CYS A 200 3.90 10.10 12.68
N GLY A 201 3.66 9.04 13.44
CA GLY A 201 3.47 9.08 14.89
C GLY A 201 4.72 9.44 15.72
N VAL A 202 5.91 9.57 15.12
CA VAL A 202 7.16 9.81 15.87
C VAL A 202 7.19 11.16 16.59
N LEU A 203 6.77 12.26 15.94
CA LEU A 203 6.66 13.57 16.60
C LEU A 203 5.28 13.77 17.25
N GLN A 204 4.21 13.39 16.54
CA GLN A 204 2.84 13.53 17.02
C GLN A 204 1.91 12.54 16.31
N ALA A 205 1.16 11.74 17.06
CA ALA A 205 0.14 10.85 16.50
C ALA A 205 -0.92 11.65 15.72
N GLY A 206 -1.19 11.26 14.46
CA GLY A 206 -2.13 11.96 13.56
C GLY A 206 -1.64 13.35 13.07
N GLY A 207 -0.38 13.70 13.33
CA GLY A 207 0.15 15.02 12.99
C GLY A 207 0.26 15.27 11.48
N CYS A 208 0.58 14.25 10.69
CA CYS A 208 0.69 14.40 9.24
C CYS A 208 -0.69 14.52 8.58
N ASP A 209 -1.68 13.72 9.01
CA ASP A 209 -3.01 13.72 8.40
C ASP A 209 -3.68 15.10 8.60
N SER A 210 -3.63 15.63 9.83
CA SER A 210 -4.17 16.96 10.15
C SER A 210 -3.47 18.11 9.40
N VAL A 211 -2.15 18.06 9.20
CA VAL A 211 -1.42 19.07 8.43
C VAL A 211 -1.70 18.94 6.93
N LEU A 212 -1.85 17.72 6.41
CA LEU A 212 -2.13 17.45 4.99
C LEU A 212 -3.56 17.80 4.58
N GLU A 213 -4.52 17.76 5.51
CA GLU A 213 -5.92 18.13 5.22
C GLU A 213 -6.18 19.65 5.27
N MET A 214 -5.27 20.45 5.85
CA MET A 214 -5.45 21.91 5.92
C MET A 214 -5.37 22.56 4.54
N LYS A 215 -6.12 23.66 4.32
CA LYS A 215 -6.06 24.44 3.07
C LYS A 215 -4.64 24.91 2.69
N ALA A 216 -3.78 25.12 3.69
CA ALA A 216 -2.38 25.50 3.46
C ALA A 216 -1.50 24.35 2.95
N SER A 217 -1.99 23.11 2.96
CA SER A 217 -1.32 21.94 2.38
C SER A 217 -1.34 21.95 0.85
N LYS A 218 -2.19 22.79 0.25
CA LYS A 218 -2.32 23.00 -1.19
C LYS A 218 -1.67 24.32 -1.60
N PHE A 219 -0.62 24.25 -2.39
CA PHE A 219 -0.05 25.37 -3.13
C PHE A 219 -1.06 25.89 -4.17
N PHE A 220 -1.42 27.17 -4.05
CA PHE A 220 -2.47 27.84 -4.85
C PHE A 220 -3.86 27.16 -4.83
N GLY A 221 -4.13 26.28 -3.86
CA GLY A 221 -5.37 25.49 -3.82
C GLY A 221 -5.47 24.39 -4.89
N LEU A 222 -4.45 24.26 -5.75
CA LEU A 222 -4.42 23.37 -6.91
C LEU A 222 -3.41 22.22 -6.76
N PHE A 223 -2.24 22.45 -6.15
CA PHE A 223 -1.14 21.48 -6.06
C PHE A 223 -0.86 21.09 -4.62
N GLY A 224 -0.78 19.81 -4.28
CA GLY A 224 -0.36 19.38 -2.94
C GLY A 224 1.13 19.66 -2.71
N TRP A 225 1.54 20.16 -1.53
CA TRP A 225 2.97 20.28 -1.22
C TRP A 225 3.70 18.93 -1.22
N SER A 226 2.98 17.82 -0.98
CA SER A 226 3.48 16.46 -1.15
C SER A 226 3.90 16.17 -2.60
N GLU A 227 3.09 16.60 -3.57
CA GLU A 227 3.35 16.46 -5.01
C GLU A 227 4.56 17.29 -5.44
N VAL A 228 4.66 18.52 -4.93
CA VAL A 228 5.80 19.42 -5.20
C VAL A 228 7.11 18.80 -4.70
N GLY A 229 7.09 18.25 -3.47
CA GLY A 229 8.25 17.54 -2.92
C GLY A 229 8.64 16.31 -3.75
N PHE A 230 7.66 15.50 -4.15
CA PHE A 230 7.92 14.30 -4.96
C PHE A 230 8.47 14.65 -6.35
N ALA A 231 7.92 15.66 -7.02
CA ALA A 231 8.44 16.20 -8.28
C ALA A 231 9.88 16.70 -8.12
N TYR A 232 10.17 17.39 -7.01
CA TYR A 232 11.52 17.89 -6.72
C TYR A 232 12.54 16.76 -6.59
N PHE A 233 12.34 15.78 -5.70
CA PHE A 233 13.34 14.73 -5.50
C PHE A 233 13.46 13.78 -6.70
N SER A 234 12.36 13.52 -7.42
CA SER A 234 12.40 12.65 -8.60
C SER A 234 13.18 13.28 -9.77
N VAL A 235 12.90 14.54 -10.10
CA VAL A 235 13.61 15.26 -11.17
C VAL A 235 15.06 15.53 -10.76
N SER A 236 15.33 15.87 -9.50
CA SER A 236 16.70 16.07 -9.00
C SER A 236 17.53 14.80 -9.13
N LEU A 237 17.01 13.66 -8.66
CA LEU A 237 17.70 12.37 -8.74
C LEU A 237 17.94 11.94 -10.19
N LEU A 238 16.93 12.08 -11.06
CA LEU A 238 17.06 11.70 -12.46
C LEU A 238 18.05 12.60 -13.20
N THR A 239 18.03 13.91 -12.93
CA THR A 239 18.98 14.87 -13.51
C THR A 239 20.41 14.57 -13.04
N LEU A 240 20.59 14.26 -11.75
CA LEU A 240 21.89 13.87 -11.21
C LEU A 240 22.44 12.61 -11.93
N LEU A 241 21.59 11.63 -12.19
CA LEU A 241 21.97 10.38 -12.85
C LEU A 241 22.20 10.52 -14.36
N MET A 242 21.42 11.34 -15.07
CA MET A 242 21.50 11.46 -16.53
C MET A 242 22.43 12.58 -16.99
N PHE A 243 22.49 13.68 -16.22
CA PHE A 243 23.19 14.90 -16.58
C PHE A 243 23.99 15.44 -15.36
N PRO A 244 25.03 14.73 -14.91
CA PRO A 244 25.83 15.13 -13.75
C PRO A 244 26.49 16.51 -13.91
N GLN A 245 26.67 17.00 -15.14
CA GLN A 245 27.15 18.35 -15.40
C GLN A 245 26.19 19.46 -14.89
N TRP A 246 24.93 19.14 -14.59
CA TRP A 246 23.93 20.11 -14.11
C TRP A 246 23.83 20.18 -12.58
N ILE A 247 24.75 19.54 -11.85
CA ILE A 247 24.75 19.56 -10.37
C ILE A 247 24.76 20.99 -9.80
N GLY A 248 25.45 21.94 -10.45
CA GLY A 248 25.42 23.35 -10.03
C GLY A 248 24.02 23.97 -10.13
N TYR A 249 23.24 23.60 -11.15
CA TYR A 249 21.85 24.05 -11.29
C TYR A 249 20.93 23.38 -10.26
N LEU A 250 21.15 22.10 -9.95
CA LEU A 250 20.45 21.40 -8.86
C LEU A 250 20.71 22.07 -7.50
N ALA A 251 21.96 22.48 -7.24
CA ALA A 251 22.33 23.22 -6.04
C ALA A 251 21.61 24.57 -5.94
N LEU A 252 21.49 25.29 -7.05
CA LEU A 252 20.74 26.55 -7.11
C LEU A 252 19.24 26.33 -6.87
N CYS A 253 18.63 25.32 -7.52
CA CYS A 253 17.24 24.96 -7.29
C CYS A 253 16.99 24.58 -5.82
N ASN A 254 17.88 23.80 -5.20
CA ASN A 254 17.81 23.46 -3.78
C ASN A 254 17.85 24.72 -2.90
N ALA A 255 18.78 25.65 -3.17
CA ALA A 255 18.87 26.91 -2.43
C ALA A 255 17.58 27.75 -2.54
N CYS A 256 16.94 27.77 -3.71
CA CYS A 256 15.65 28.44 -3.90
C CYS A 256 14.51 27.79 -3.09
N CYS A 257 14.61 26.51 -2.73
CA CYS A 257 13.65 25.81 -1.90
C CYS A 257 13.83 26.06 -0.39
N LEU A 258 15.00 26.51 0.07
CA LEU A 258 15.27 26.69 1.50
C LEU A 258 14.37 27.73 2.19
N PRO A 259 14.02 28.88 1.58
CA PRO A 259 13.08 29.84 2.17
C PRO A 259 11.73 29.22 2.55
N PHE A 260 11.25 28.26 1.76
CA PHE A 260 10.01 27.54 2.03
C PHE A 260 10.10 26.70 3.32
N THR A 261 11.27 26.15 3.64
CA THR A 261 11.45 25.36 4.87
C THR A 261 11.19 26.21 6.12
N PHE A 262 11.68 27.45 6.15
CA PHE A 262 11.42 28.37 7.27
C PHE A 262 9.94 28.72 7.40
N TRP A 263 9.28 29.01 6.27
CA TRP A 263 7.86 29.29 6.26
C TRP A 263 7.04 28.08 6.75
N SER A 264 7.40 26.87 6.32
CA SER A 264 6.70 25.65 6.72
C SER A 264 6.82 25.33 8.21
N ILE A 265 8.02 25.50 8.81
CA ILE A 265 8.20 25.37 10.28
C ILE A 265 7.39 26.43 11.02
N TRP A 266 7.44 27.69 10.57
CA TRP A 266 6.68 28.76 11.19
C TRP A 266 5.17 28.48 11.14
N TYR A 267 4.66 28.00 10.00
CA TYR A 267 3.27 27.63 9.84
C TYR A 267 2.85 26.50 10.79
N GLN A 268 3.62 25.42 10.85
CA GLN A 268 3.32 24.28 11.73
C GLN A 268 3.34 24.70 13.21
N LYS A 269 4.33 25.48 13.63
CA LYS A 269 4.48 25.92 15.02
C LYS A 269 3.40 26.92 15.46
N PHE A 270 3.14 27.96 14.66
CA PHE A 270 2.31 29.09 15.11
C PHE A 270 0.87 29.05 14.61
N ARG A 271 0.60 28.47 13.43
CA ARG A 271 -0.73 28.45 12.82
C ARG A 271 -1.41 27.10 13.04
N ALA A 272 -0.79 26.01 12.59
CA ALA A 272 -1.35 24.67 12.71
C ALA A 272 -1.33 24.15 14.16
N LYS A 273 -0.30 24.52 14.94
CA LYS A 273 -0.03 24.01 16.29
C LYS A 273 0.07 22.47 16.34
N VAL A 274 0.46 21.88 15.21
CA VAL A 274 0.62 20.43 15.02
C VAL A 274 1.90 20.22 14.21
N TRP A 275 2.64 19.17 14.57
CA TRP A 275 3.89 18.80 13.90
C TRP A 275 3.67 17.64 12.93
N CYS A 276 4.06 17.84 11.68
CA CYS A 276 4.09 16.79 10.67
C CYS A 276 5.49 16.19 10.58
N THR A 277 5.69 14.97 11.11
CA THR A 277 7.00 14.29 11.10
C THR A 277 7.60 14.24 9.70
N LEU A 278 6.82 13.74 8.74
CA LEU A 278 7.28 13.57 7.36
C LEU A 278 7.68 14.90 6.72
N CYS A 279 6.92 15.97 6.97
CA CYS A 279 7.19 17.31 6.46
C CYS A 279 8.51 17.87 7.02
N VAL A 280 8.74 17.70 8.32
CA VAL A 280 9.99 18.13 8.98
C VAL A 280 11.18 17.30 8.48
N SER A 281 11.01 15.98 8.29
CA SER A 281 12.05 15.11 7.72
C SER A 281 12.41 15.49 6.28
N VAL A 282 11.43 15.86 5.46
CA VAL A 282 11.68 16.38 4.09
C VAL A 282 12.48 17.68 4.15
N GLN A 283 12.13 18.60 5.05
CA GLN A 283 12.87 19.85 5.22
C GLN A 283 14.31 19.61 5.69
N ALA A 284 14.50 18.69 6.65
CA ALA A 284 15.83 18.27 7.08
C ALA A 284 16.65 17.69 5.91
N SER A 285 16.01 16.93 5.01
CA SER A 285 16.64 16.39 3.81
C SER A 285 17.07 17.50 2.84
N LEU A 286 16.25 18.55 2.65
CA LEU A 286 16.62 19.71 1.84
C LEU A 286 17.84 20.46 2.40
N TRP A 287 17.93 20.60 3.73
CA TRP A 287 19.10 21.19 4.38
C TRP A 287 20.34 20.30 4.28
N LEU A 288 20.18 18.99 4.44
CA LEU A 288 21.27 18.05 4.27
C LEU A 288 21.81 18.08 2.83
N LEU A 289 20.93 18.15 1.83
CA LEU A 289 21.31 18.38 0.43
C LEU A 289 22.10 19.67 0.26
N PHE A 290 21.64 20.78 0.84
CA PHE A 290 22.35 22.05 0.78
C PHE A 290 23.79 21.92 1.29
N PHE A 291 24.00 21.25 2.43
CA PHE A 291 25.33 21.02 2.96
C PHE A 291 26.17 20.06 2.08
N CYS A 292 25.56 19.05 1.46
CA CYS A 292 26.25 18.19 0.49
C CYS A 292 26.68 19.00 -0.75
N TYR A 293 25.83 19.89 -1.27
CA TYR A 293 26.16 20.78 -2.39
C TYR A 293 27.28 21.75 -2.02
N LEU A 294 27.22 22.34 -0.83
CA LEU A 294 28.22 23.27 -0.31
C LEU A 294 29.58 22.57 -0.10
N GLY A 295 29.58 21.40 0.54
CA GLY A 295 30.78 20.61 0.80
C GLY A 295 31.43 20.04 -0.47
N GLY A 296 30.66 19.86 -1.54
CA GLY A 296 31.17 19.52 -2.87
C GLY A 296 31.68 20.69 -3.69
N GLY A 297 31.46 21.94 -3.24
CA GLY A 297 31.89 23.14 -3.96
C GLY A 297 31.09 23.46 -5.22
N TRP A 298 29.93 22.82 -5.43
CA TRP A 298 29.13 22.91 -6.66
C TRP A 298 28.51 24.28 -6.92
N PHE A 299 28.53 25.18 -5.92
CA PHE A 299 28.09 26.56 -6.08
C PHE A 299 29.08 27.46 -6.84
N ARG A 300 30.34 27.02 -7.04
CA ARG A 300 31.39 27.88 -7.62
C ARG A 300 31.21 28.14 -9.12
N ASP A 301 30.63 27.19 -9.85
CA ASP A 301 30.52 27.25 -11.32
C ASP A 301 29.08 27.49 -11.80
N ILE A 302 28.23 28.15 -10.99
CA ILE A 302 26.81 28.37 -11.35
C ILE A 302 26.66 29.37 -12.50
N PHE A 303 27.56 30.35 -12.60
CA PHE A 303 27.46 31.44 -13.58
C PHE A 303 28.39 31.21 -14.78
N PRO A 304 27.93 31.52 -16.02
CA PRO A 304 26.63 32.09 -16.37
C PRO A 304 25.48 31.06 -16.38
N LEU A 305 24.26 31.52 -16.06
CA LEU A 305 23.04 30.73 -16.20
C LEU A 305 22.78 30.50 -17.69
N ARG A 306 22.90 29.24 -18.12
CA ARG A 306 22.65 28.83 -19.49
C ARG A 306 21.22 28.32 -19.67
N ILE A 307 20.83 28.00 -20.91
CA ILE A 307 19.47 27.57 -21.25
C ILE A 307 19.05 26.30 -20.49
N GLU A 308 20.01 25.45 -20.14
CA GLU A 308 19.86 24.22 -19.38
C GLU A 308 19.20 24.45 -18.02
N PHE A 309 19.46 25.58 -17.36
CA PHE A 309 18.78 25.95 -16.11
C PHE A 309 17.27 26.15 -16.31
N PHE A 310 16.88 26.85 -17.37
CA PHE A 310 15.48 27.07 -17.70
C PHE A 310 14.79 25.78 -18.13
N VAL A 311 15.48 24.91 -18.86
CA VAL A 311 14.99 23.57 -19.22
C VAL A 311 14.75 22.73 -17.98
N LEU A 312 15.66 22.75 -17.01
CA LEU A 312 15.49 22.07 -15.73
C LEU A 312 14.27 22.60 -14.95
N GLY A 313 14.11 23.93 -14.87
CA GLY A 313 12.93 24.56 -14.26
C GLY A 313 11.63 24.15 -14.94
N LEU A 314 11.60 24.12 -16.28
CA LEU A 314 10.45 23.64 -17.05
C LEU A 314 10.18 22.17 -16.78
N THR A 315 11.22 21.34 -16.65
CA THR A 315 11.09 19.91 -16.35
C THR A 315 10.42 19.68 -15.00
N TYR A 316 10.82 20.40 -13.95
CA TYR A 316 10.14 20.35 -12.64
C TYR A 316 8.65 20.71 -12.78
N LEU A 317 8.34 21.78 -13.52
CA LEU A 317 6.95 22.20 -13.72
C LEU A 317 6.14 21.14 -14.48
N THR A 318 6.68 20.58 -15.56
CA THR A 318 6.00 19.56 -16.36
C THR A 318 5.74 18.30 -15.55
N VAL A 319 6.71 17.83 -14.77
CA VAL A 319 6.52 16.65 -13.90
C VAL A 319 5.49 16.92 -12.82
N LEU A 320 5.53 18.10 -12.19
CA LEU A 320 4.51 18.49 -11.20
C LEU A 320 3.09 18.50 -11.79
N LEU A 321 2.92 19.10 -12.98
CA LEU A 321 1.63 19.14 -13.67
C LEU A 321 1.17 17.72 -14.06
N GLY A 322 2.09 16.87 -14.51
CA GLY A 322 1.81 15.47 -14.82
C GLY A 322 1.32 14.69 -13.59
N LEU A 323 2.00 14.84 -12.45
CA LEU A 323 1.62 14.19 -11.20
C LEU A 323 0.26 14.66 -10.71
N ASN A 324 0.02 15.98 -10.71
CA ASN A 324 -1.26 16.56 -10.32
C ASN A 324 -2.42 16.06 -11.20
N ARG A 325 -2.16 15.73 -12.48
CA ARG A 325 -3.16 15.15 -13.38
C ARG A 325 -3.38 13.64 -13.14
N LEU A 326 -2.34 12.92 -12.75
CA LEU A 326 -2.35 11.46 -12.58
C LEU A 326 -2.91 11.03 -11.22
N LEU A 327 -2.58 11.73 -10.13
CA LEU A 327 -2.99 11.33 -8.78
C LEU A 327 -4.52 11.25 -8.61
N PRO A 328 -5.34 12.20 -9.10
CA PRO A 328 -6.79 12.07 -9.06
C PRO A 328 -7.34 10.91 -9.90
N LEU A 329 -6.61 10.46 -10.94
CA LEU A 329 -7.03 9.31 -11.73
C LEU A 329 -6.78 8.00 -10.99
N ILE A 330 -5.72 7.93 -10.19
CA ILE A 330 -5.42 6.79 -9.33
C ILE A 330 -6.49 6.70 -8.24
N ASP A 331 -6.80 7.81 -7.58
CA ASP A 331 -7.86 7.91 -6.57
C ASP A 331 -9.22 7.48 -7.13
N LYS A 332 -9.59 8.02 -8.31
CA LYS A 332 -10.83 7.63 -8.99
C LYS A 332 -10.85 6.16 -9.42
N SER A 333 -9.71 5.57 -9.80
CA SER A 333 -9.69 4.14 -10.15
C SER A 333 -9.92 3.25 -8.92
N GLU A 334 -9.43 3.66 -7.75
CA GLU A 334 -9.70 2.96 -6.49
C GLU A 334 -11.16 3.16 -6.05
N GLU A 335 -11.72 4.37 -6.22
CA GLU A 335 -13.14 4.65 -5.96
C GLU A 335 -14.09 3.99 -6.98
N ASP A 336 -13.77 3.89 -8.26
CA ASP A 336 -14.61 3.19 -9.26
C ASP A 336 -14.59 1.67 -9.00
N THR A 337 -13.46 1.15 -8.51
CA THR A 337 -13.40 -0.24 -8.01
C THR A 337 -14.28 -0.39 -6.76
N GLY A 338 -14.22 0.54 -5.81
CA GLY A 338 -15.02 0.51 -4.57
C GLY A 338 -16.48 1.00 -4.66
N SER A 339 -16.86 1.72 -5.72
CA SER A 339 -18.22 2.25 -5.95
C SER A 339 -19.01 1.39 -6.92
N SER A 340 -18.35 0.67 -7.85
CA SER A 340 -18.93 -0.55 -8.42
C SER A 340 -19.35 -1.52 -7.30
N ASP A 341 -18.58 -1.58 -6.21
CA ASP A 341 -18.87 -2.39 -5.01
C ASP A 341 -19.94 -1.77 -4.09
N ALA A 342 -20.26 -0.47 -4.20
CA ALA A 342 -21.21 0.22 -3.33
C ALA A 342 -22.55 0.57 -4.01
N ASP A 343 -22.57 0.88 -5.31
CA ASP A 343 -23.79 1.19 -6.07
C ASP A 343 -24.56 -0.08 -6.46
N SER A 344 -23.90 -1.24 -6.45
CA SER A 344 -24.54 -2.56 -6.45
C SER A 344 -25.14 -2.94 -5.08
N ALA A 345 -24.69 -2.32 -3.98
CA ALA A 345 -25.24 -2.51 -2.64
C ALA A 345 -26.44 -1.60 -2.32
N ASN A 346 -26.67 -0.54 -3.10
CA ASN A 346 -27.74 0.43 -2.84
C ASN A 346 -28.87 0.43 -3.91
N ARG A 347 -28.84 -0.54 -4.83
CA ARG A 347 -29.96 -0.90 -5.72
C ARG A 347 -30.54 -2.27 -5.39
N LEU A 348 -30.67 -2.62 -4.11
CA LEU A 348 -31.51 -3.74 -3.66
C LEU A 348 -32.15 -3.40 -2.31
#